data_AF-A0A2N2FBX3-F1
#
_entry.id   AF-A0A2N2FBX3-F1
#
_cell.length_a   1.000
_cell.length_b   1.000
_cell.length_c   1.000
_cell.angle_alpha   90.00
_cell.angle_beta   90.00
_cell.angle_gamma   90.00
#
_symmetry.space_group_name_H-M   'P 1'
#
loop_
_entity.id
_entity.type
_entity.pdbx_description
1 polymer ?
#
loop_
_entity_poly.entity_id
_entity_poly.type
_entity_poly.pdbx_seq_one_letter_code
_entity_poly.pdbx_strand_id
1 'polypeptide(L)'
;MAVPLTHGMAIVDYLYDRKELLKQFISNYEKWRHKGYDISNVIDSTRSQAFSASIPITDIIALTRPPSLRYLQTGIPCPFLVNDTCAIYTVRPLPCSGQYSVTPPQWCNHDAGEKAVIYQLVSDDEDLLKILQLADPRLMLYELTLPIMIYKLLTEGASLLMADAGYRLPK
;
A
#
# COMPACT_ATOMS: atom_id res chain seq x y z
N MET A 1 -7.53 -11.90 -1.57
CA MET A 1 -7.07 -10.74 -2.38
C MET A 1 -8.13 -9.67 -2.29
N ALA A 2 -7.88 -8.59 -1.56
CA ALA A 2 -8.50 -7.29 -1.80
C ALA A 2 -8.03 -6.29 -0.72
N VAL A 3 -7.15 -5.35 -1.10
CA VAL A 3 -7.43 -3.93 -0.76
C VAL A 3 -8.91 -3.73 -1.10
N PRO A 4 -9.72 -3.01 -0.31
CA PRO A 4 -11.10 -2.77 -0.72
C PRO A 4 -11.09 -2.29 -2.16
N LEU A 5 -11.71 -3.07 -3.06
CA LEU A 5 -11.75 -2.78 -4.49
C LEU A 5 -12.19 -1.33 -4.72
N THR A 6 -13.05 -0.82 -3.83
CA THR A 6 -13.49 0.57 -3.73
C THR A 6 -12.34 1.58 -3.59
N HIS A 7 -11.33 1.34 -2.76
CA HIS A 7 -10.14 2.20 -2.70
C HIS A 7 -9.34 2.15 -4.00
N GLY A 8 -9.18 0.96 -4.57
CA GLY A 8 -8.53 0.80 -5.87
C GLY A 8 -9.24 1.60 -6.96
N MET A 9 -10.57 1.51 -7.01
CA MET A 9 -11.42 2.26 -7.93
C MET A 9 -11.33 3.77 -7.72
N ALA A 10 -11.31 4.25 -6.47
CA ALA A 10 -11.17 5.67 -6.18
C ALA A 10 -9.83 6.24 -6.70
N ILE A 11 -8.74 5.48 -6.57
CA ILE A 11 -7.44 5.88 -7.12
C ILE A 11 -7.46 5.86 -8.66
N VAL A 12 -8.08 4.85 -9.27
CA VAL A 12 -8.21 4.76 -10.73
C VAL A 12 -9.02 5.93 -11.29
N ASP A 13 -10.16 6.24 -10.69
CA ASP A 13 -11.00 7.39 -11.03
C ASP A 13 -10.20 8.71 -10.92
N TYR A 14 -9.48 8.89 -9.81
CA TYR A 14 -8.59 10.03 -9.61
C TYR A 14 -7.51 10.17 -10.69
N LEU A 15 -6.95 9.05 -11.17
CA LEU A 15 -5.93 9.04 -12.23
C LEU A 15 -6.53 9.30 -13.62
N TYR A 16 -7.75 8.82 -13.92
CA TYR A 16 -8.41 9.08 -15.20
C TYR A 16 -8.65 10.56 -15.44
N ASP A 17 -9.01 11.31 -14.40
CA ASP A 17 -9.16 12.76 -14.45
C ASP A 17 -7.83 13.50 -14.64
N ARG A 18 -6.68 12.81 -14.48
CA ARG A 18 -5.33 13.39 -14.47
C ARG A 18 -4.39 12.62 -15.40
N LYS A 19 -4.63 12.76 -16.70
CA LYS A 19 -3.91 12.03 -17.78
C LYS A 19 -2.39 12.02 -17.64
N GLU A 20 -1.77 13.13 -17.26
CA GLU A 20 -0.32 13.19 -17.10
C GLU A 20 0.17 12.39 -15.89
N LEU A 21 -0.57 12.41 -14.77
CA LEU A 21 -0.26 11.57 -13.60
C LEU A 21 -0.47 10.09 -13.92
N LEU A 22 -1.52 9.75 -14.68
CA LEU A 22 -1.77 8.38 -15.13
C LEU A 22 -0.59 7.85 -15.97
N LYS A 23 -0.12 8.63 -16.96
CA LYS A 23 1.05 8.26 -17.77
C LYS A 23 2.30 8.06 -16.91
N GLN A 24 2.54 8.96 -15.96
CA GLN A 24 3.66 8.88 -15.03
C GLN A 24 3.57 7.62 -14.16
N PHE A 25 2.39 7.34 -13.60
CA PHE A 25 2.15 6.12 -12.83
C PHE A 25 2.46 4.87 -13.64
N ILE A 26 1.95 4.75 -14.88
CA ILE A 26 2.20 3.57 -15.72
C ILE A 26 3.71 3.41 -15.98
N SER A 27 4.40 4.49 -16.37
CA SER A 27 5.85 4.48 -16.57
C SER A 27 6.62 4.09 -15.31
N ASN A 28 6.24 4.62 -14.15
CA ASN A 28 6.87 4.31 -12.88
C ASN A 28 6.58 2.89 -12.42
N TYR A 29 5.37 2.39 -12.66
CA TYR A 29 4.97 1.02 -12.35
C TYR A 29 5.83 0.02 -13.11
N GLU A 30 6.07 0.21 -14.41
CA GLU A 30 6.91 -0.72 -15.19
C GLU A 30 8.33 -0.80 -14.60
N LYS A 31 8.91 0.34 -14.23
CA LYS A 31 10.23 0.38 -13.55
C LYS A 31 10.21 -0.32 -12.20
N TRP A 32 9.15 -0.08 -11.42
CA TRP A 32 8.97 -0.65 -10.11
C TRP A 32 8.75 -2.17 -10.17
N ARG A 33 7.96 -2.67 -11.12
CA ARG A 33 7.54 -4.06 -11.23
C ARG A 33 8.72 -5.02 -11.28
N HIS A 34 9.79 -4.65 -11.98
CA HIS A 34 11.01 -5.47 -12.09
C HIS A 34 11.75 -5.70 -10.78
N LYS A 35 11.52 -4.87 -9.75
CA LYS A 35 12.24 -4.93 -8.47
C LYS A 35 11.31 -5.16 -7.28
N GLY A 36 10.14 -4.52 -7.30
CA GLY A 36 9.21 -4.46 -6.19
C GLY A 36 8.13 -5.53 -6.21
N TYR A 37 7.83 -6.14 -7.37
CA TYR A 37 6.67 -7.04 -7.51
C TYR A 37 6.73 -8.25 -6.58
N ASP A 38 7.80 -9.03 -6.64
CA ASP A 38 7.93 -10.28 -5.87
C ASP A 38 7.98 -10.00 -4.36
N ILE A 39 8.79 -9.02 -3.95
CA ILE A 39 8.95 -8.64 -2.54
C ILE A 39 7.61 -8.16 -1.96
N SER A 40 6.89 -7.31 -2.70
CA SER A 40 5.59 -6.78 -2.26
C SER A 40 4.54 -7.88 -2.14
N ASN A 41 4.49 -8.80 -3.11
CA ASN A 41 3.57 -9.94 -3.05
C ASN A 41 3.85 -10.82 -1.84
N VAL A 42 5.11 -11.14 -1.54
CA VAL A 42 5.47 -11.94 -0.36
C VAL A 42 5.02 -11.28 0.94
N ILE A 43 5.23 -9.96 1.07
CA ILE A 43 4.85 -9.23 2.29
C ILE A 43 3.33 -9.22 2.46
N ASP A 44 2.60 -8.80 1.43
CA ASP A 44 1.15 -8.65 1.54
C ASP A 44 0.42 -10.01 1.53
N SER A 45 0.98 -11.05 0.90
CA SER A 45 0.45 -12.42 1.03
C SER A 45 0.63 -12.94 2.45
N THR A 46 1.78 -12.68 3.07
CA THR A 46 2.05 -13.05 4.47
C THR A 46 1.07 -12.34 5.41
N ARG A 47 0.89 -11.03 5.22
CA ARG A 47 -0.12 -10.22 5.97
C ARG A 47 -1.52 -10.80 5.81
N SER A 48 -1.93 -11.10 4.57
CA SER A 48 -3.25 -11.65 4.27
C SER A 48 -3.49 -13.01 4.92
N GLN A 49 -2.51 -13.91 4.85
CA GLN A 49 -2.58 -15.24 5.44
C GLN A 49 -2.65 -15.16 6.96
N ALA A 50 -1.79 -14.35 7.57
CA ALA A 50 -1.76 -14.16 9.02
C ALA A 50 -3.09 -13.58 9.54
N PHE A 51 -3.66 -12.61 8.81
CA PHE A 51 -4.97 -12.06 9.13
C PHE A 51 -6.10 -13.10 8.99
N SER A 52 -6.08 -13.90 7.91
CA SER A 52 -7.08 -14.95 7.68
C SER A 52 -7.00 -16.06 8.74
N ALA A 53 -5.83 -16.26 9.34
CA ALA A 53 -5.62 -17.18 10.46
C ALA A 53 -5.92 -16.55 11.84
N SER A 54 -6.46 -15.31 11.88
CA SER A 54 -6.75 -14.57 13.11
C SER A 54 -5.55 -14.44 14.06
N ILE A 55 -4.35 -14.35 13.49
CA ILE A 55 -3.13 -14.10 14.25
C ILE A 55 -3.23 -12.71 14.91
N PRO A 56 -2.83 -12.54 16.18
CA PRO A 56 -2.80 -11.24 16.83
C PRO A 56 -1.99 -10.21 16.02
N ILE A 57 -2.47 -8.96 15.97
CA ILE A 57 -1.84 -7.91 15.18
C ILE A 57 -0.35 -7.68 15.52
N THR A 58 0.02 -7.87 16.79
CA THR A 58 1.40 -7.80 17.28
C THR A 58 2.31 -8.81 16.60
N ASP A 59 1.80 -10.02 16.37
CA ASP A 59 2.56 -11.11 15.77
C ASP A 59 2.63 -10.94 14.25
N ILE A 60 1.56 -10.41 13.63
CA ILE A 60 1.58 -10.00 12.21
C ILE A 60 2.67 -8.94 11.98
N ILE A 61 2.77 -7.94 12.87
CA ILE A 61 3.82 -6.92 12.79
C ILE A 61 5.21 -7.57 12.93
N ALA A 62 5.40 -8.46 13.90
CA ALA A 62 6.68 -9.13 14.10
C ALA A 62 7.09 -9.96 12.86
N LEU A 63 6.15 -10.69 12.25
CA LEU A 63 6.38 -11.51 11.06
C LEU A 63 6.71 -10.66 9.82
N THR A 64 6.07 -9.50 9.68
CA THR A 64 6.15 -8.70 8.44
C THR A 64 7.19 -7.60 8.51
N ARG A 65 7.71 -7.25 9.70
CA ARG A 65 8.76 -6.24 9.87
C ARG A 65 10.07 -6.60 9.16
N PRO A 66 10.65 -7.81 9.28
CA PRO A 66 11.89 -8.14 8.57
C PRO A 66 11.81 -8.00 7.04
N PRO A 67 10.78 -8.54 6.34
CA PRO A 67 10.69 -8.35 4.90
C PRO A 67 10.32 -6.90 4.52
N SER A 68 9.56 -6.18 5.35
CA SER A 68 9.30 -4.74 5.14
C SER A 68 10.59 -3.91 5.20
N LEU A 69 11.47 -4.18 6.18
CA LEU A 69 12.78 -3.54 6.27
C LEU A 69 13.65 -3.84 5.05
N ARG A 70 13.64 -5.09 4.57
CA ARG A 70 14.36 -5.48 3.35
C ARG A 70 13.85 -4.71 2.13
N TYR A 71 12.53 -4.55 2.00
CA TYR A 71 11.96 -3.73 0.94
C TYR A 71 12.43 -2.27 1.07
N LEU A 72 12.39 -1.67 2.26
CA LEU A 72 12.85 -0.29 2.48
C LEU A 72 14.33 -0.11 2.09
N GLN A 73 15.19 -1.05 2.47
CA GLN A 73 16.64 -1.02 2.15
C GLN A 73 16.94 -1.07 0.65
N THR A 74 16.02 -1.56 -0.17
CA THR A 74 16.22 -1.61 -1.62
C THR A 74 16.11 -0.24 -2.31
N GLY A 75 15.57 0.77 -1.60
CA GLY A 75 15.39 2.11 -2.15
C GLY A 75 14.48 2.17 -3.38
N ILE A 76 13.61 1.17 -3.56
CA ILE A 76 12.69 1.13 -4.70
C ILE A 76 11.60 2.20 -4.49
N PRO A 77 11.50 3.21 -5.37
CA PRO A 77 10.52 4.28 -5.21
C PRO A 77 9.11 3.76 -5.47
N CYS A 78 8.14 4.23 -4.68
CA CYS A 78 6.72 3.93 -4.92
C CYS A 78 6.27 4.48 -6.29
N PRO A 79 5.50 3.73 -7.09
CA PRO A 79 5.06 4.17 -8.43
C PRO A 79 4.25 5.46 -8.46
N PHE A 80 3.62 5.82 -7.33
CA PHE A 80 2.85 7.06 -7.19
C PHE A 80 3.72 8.29 -6.86
N LEU A 81 5.04 8.15 -6.70
CA LEU A 81 5.92 9.28 -6.45
C LEU A 81 6.23 10.06 -7.73
N VAL A 82 6.07 11.38 -7.64
CA VAL A 82 6.46 12.36 -8.66
C VAL A 82 7.26 13.43 -7.93
N ASN A 83 8.54 13.58 -8.29
CA ASN A 83 9.49 14.46 -7.59
C ASN A 83 9.46 14.24 -6.07
N ASP A 84 9.58 12.98 -5.64
CA ASP A 84 9.54 12.53 -4.24
C ASP A 84 8.27 12.88 -3.47
N THR A 85 7.21 13.30 -4.17
CA THR A 85 5.91 13.63 -3.60
C THR A 85 4.87 12.62 -4.05
N CYS A 86 4.00 12.17 -3.14
CA CYS A 86 2.92 11.25 -3.48
C CYS A 86 1.86 11.93 -4.35
N ALA A 87 1.76 11.55 -5.62
CA ALA A 87 0.84 12.13 -6.60
C ALA A 87 -0.64 11.83 -6.31
N ILE A 88 -0.92 10.82 -5.48
CA ILE A 88 -2.28 10.42 -5.07
C ILE A 88 -2.61 10.88 -3.65
N TYR A 89 -1.94 11.92 -3.13
CA TYR A 89 -2.05 12.36 -1.73
C TYR A 89 -3.51 12.42 -1.21
N THR A 90 -4.43 12.92 -2.03
CA THR A 90 -5.85 13.12 -1.70
C THR A 90 -6.66 11.84 -1.60
N VAL A 91 -6.25 10.78 -2.29
CA VAL A 91 -6.94 9.48 -2.34
C VAL A 91 -6.05 8.35 -1.84
N ARG A 92 -4.95 8.69 -1.15
CA ARG A 92 -4.01 7.69 -0.64
C ARG A 92 -4.67 6.85 0.47
N PRO A 93 -4.37 5.56 0.56
CA PRO A 93 -4.92 4.73 1.63
C PRO A 93 -4.51 5.22 3.03
N LEU A 94 -5.33 4.85 4.03
CA LEU A 94 -5.10 5.18 5.44
C LEU A 94 -3.70 4.78 5.93
N PRO A 95 -3.17 3.57 5.61
CA PRO A 95 -1.83 3.19 6.07
C PRO A 95 -0.73 4.12 5.53
N CYS A 96 -0.83 4.54 4.27
CA CYS A 96 0.07 5.53 3.66
C CYS A 96 -0.09 6.95 4.23
N SER A 97 -1.17 7.22 4.97
CA SER A 97 -1.44 8.50 5.64
C SER A 97 -1.05 8.50 7.12
N GLY A 98 -0.78 7.32 7.69
CA GLY A 98 -0.62 7.14 9.13
C GLY A 98 0.73 7.56 9.69
N GLN A 99 1.72 7.82 8.83
CA GLN A 99 3.07 8.21 9.24
C GLN A 99 3.48 9.49 8.51
N TYR A 100 3.92 10.48 9.28
CA TYR A 100 4.41 11.76 8.75
C TYR A 100 5.78 12.08 9.33
N SER A 101 6.76 12.32 8.46
CA SER A 101 8.07 12.83 8.86
C SER A 101 8.12 14.34 8.69
N VAL A 102 8.60 15.05 9.71
CA VAL A 102 8.87 16.51 9.66
C VAL A 102 10.35 16.82 9.40
N THR A 103 11.17 15.78 9.32
CA THR A 103 12.64 15.90 9.19
C THR A 103 13.08 15.83 7.73
N PRO A 104 14.30 16.27 7.42
CA PRO A 104 14.85 16.14 6.07
C PRO A 104 14.78 14.67 5.56
N PRO A 105 14.38 14.42 4.30
CA PRO A 105 14.14 13.06 3.78
C PRO A 105 15.35 12.12 3.90
N GLN A 106 16.58 12.64 3.85
CA GLN A 106 17.80 11.85 3.95
C GLN A 106 17.94 11.11 5.30
N TRP A 107 17.28 11.59 6.37
CA TRP A 107 17.31 10.96 7.69
C TRP A 107 16.40 9.72 7.81
N CYS A 108 15.57 9.47 6.80
CA CYS A 108 14.80 8.23 6.71
C CYS A 108 15.67 7.03 6.28
N ASN A 109 16.92 7.25 5.87
CA ASN A 109 17.87 6.18 5.58
C ASN A 109 18.35 5.54 6.89
N HIS A 110 18.37 4.20 6.93
CA HIS A 110 18.86 3.43 8.07
C HIS A 110 20.30 3.79 8.45
N ASP A 111 21.13 4.13 7.48
CA ASP A 111 22.57 4.42 7.69
C ASP A 111 22.86 5.91 7.92
N ALA A 112 21.82 6.74 8.06
CA ALA A 112 22.00 8.15 8.38
C ALA A 112 22.55 8.34 9.81
N GLY A 113 23.48 9.29 9.98
CA GLY A 113 24.00 9.67 11.30
C GLY A 113 22.93 10.28 12.19
N GLU A 114 21.96 10.97 11.59
CA GLU A 114 20.76 11.51 12.22
C GLU A 114 19.54 10.64 11.93
N LYS A 115 18.67 10.48 12.93
CA LYS A 115 17.43 9.69 12.79
C LYS A 115 16.24 10.57 12.43
N ALA A 116 15.45 10.13 11.45
CA ALA A 116 14.18 10.79 11.15
C ALA A 116 13.24 10.77 12.37
N VAL A 117 12.56 11.90 12.60
CA VAL A 117 11.45 11.97 13.53
C VAL A 117 10.18 11.66 12.74
N ILE A 118 9.60 10.51 13.04
CA ILE A 118 8.35 10.05 12.43
C ILE A 118 7.26 10.22 13.47
N TYR A 119 6.30 11.08 13.17
CA TYR A 119 5.06 11.14 13.92
C TYR A 119 4.11 10.11 13.35
N GLN A 120 3.68 9.20 14.22
CA GLN A 120 2.59 8.32 13.91
C GLN A 120 1.29 9.10 14.16
N LEU A 121 0.60 9.45 13.08
CA LEU A 121 -0.73 10.08 13.13
C LEU A 121 -1.82 9.03 13.44
N VAL A 122 -1.44 7.77 13.62
CA VAL A 122 -2.35 6.69 14.01
C VAL A 122 -2.77 6.93 15.46
N SER A 123 -4.09 6.99 15.64
CA SER A 123 -4.85 6.58 16.82
C SER A 123 -4.09 5.67 17.80
N ASP A 124 -4.28 5.88 19.09
CA ASP A 124 -3.73 4.96 20.11
C ASP A 124 -4.23 3.51 19.92
N ASP A 125 -3.63 2.56 20.64
CA ASP A 125 -3.95 1.13 20.46
C ASP A 125 -5.46 0.83 20.64
N GLU A 126 -6.17 1.58 21.51
CA GLU A 126 -7.61 1.44 21.67
C GLU A 126 -8.37 1.92 20.44
N ASP A 127 -8.04 3.10 19.93
CA ASP A 127 -8.68 3.67 18.76
C ASP A 127 -8.35 2.86 17.49
N LEU A 128 -7.13 2.31 17.38
CA LEU A 128 -6.77 1.39 16.31
C LEU A 128 -7.60 0.10 16.40
N LEU A 129 -7.76 -0.47 17.59
CA LEU A 129 -8.64 -1.64 17.79
C LEU A 129 -10.09 -1.31 17.43
N LYS A 130 -10.61 -0.14 17.81
CA LYS A 130 -11.96 0.32 17.42
C LYS A 130 -12.07 0.49 15.90
N ILE A 131 -11.07 1.07 15.24
CA ILE A 131 -11.05 1.19 13.77
C ILE A 131 -11.07 -0.19 13.12
N LEU A 132 -10.28 -1.15 13.62
CA LEU A 132 -10.28 -2.53 13.14
C LEU A 132 -11.59 -3.28 13.43
N GLN A 133 -12.33 -2.89 14.48
CA GLN A 133 -13.65 -3.46 14.78
C GLN A 133 -14.76 -2.83 13.91
N LEU A 134 -14.66 -1.53 13.63
CA LEU A 134 -15.66 -0.77 12.90
C LEU A 134 -15.46 -0.82 11.38
N ALA A 135 -14.25 -1.12 10.93
CA ALA A 135 -13.86 -1.15 9.53
C ALA A 135 -13.23 -2.51 9.19
N ASP A 136 -13.30 -2.94 7.93
CA ASP A 136 -12.64 -4.18 7.50
C ASP A 136 -11.12 -4.08 7.79
N PRO A 137 -10.54 -4.93 8.66
CA PRO A 137 -9.12 -4.88 9.00
C PRO A 137 -8.18 -4.96 7.78
N ARG A 138 -8.67 -5.48 6.66
CA ARG A 138 -8.00 -5.46 5.36
C ARG A 138 -7.69 -4.05 4.84
N LEU A 139 -8.39 -3.03 5.32
CA LEU A 139 -8.09 -1.62 5.06
C LEU A 139 -6.66 -1.24 5.49
N MET A 140 -6.08 -1.98 6.43
CA MET A 140 -4.74 -1.73 6.98
C MET A 140 -3.63 -2.59 6.38
N LEU A 141 -3.93 -3.54 5.48
CA LEU A 141 -3.00 -4.65 5.17
C LEU A 141 -2.25 -4.54 3.83
N TYR A 142 -2.54 -3.56 2.98
CA TYR A 142 -2.14 -3.64 1.56
C TYR A 142 -1.45 -2.38 1.03
N GLU A 143 -0.33 -2.03 1.64
CA GLU A 143 0.47 -0.88 1.22
C GLU A 143 1.30 -1.15 -0.04
N LEU A 144 1.85 -2.36 -0.18
CA LEU A 144 2.93 -2.63 -1.13
C LEU A 144 2.43 -3.24 -2.45
N THR A 145 1.34 -4.00 -2.42
CA THR A 145 0.67 -4.53 -3.62
C THR A 145 -0.34 -3.55 -4.22
N LEU A 146 -0.58 -2.39 -3.59
CA LEU A 146 -1.44 -1.35 -4.13
C LEU A 146 -1.12 -0.99 -5.59
N PRO A 147 0.16 -0.76 -5.99
CA PRO A 147 0.47 -0.44 -7.38
C PRO A 147 0.10 -1.58 -8.34
N ILE A 148 0.19 -2.84 -7.91
CA ILE A 148 -0.22 -4.01 -8.71
C ILE A 148 -1.72 -3.97 -8.96
N MET A 149 -2.51 -3.71 -7.92
CA MET A 149 -3.96 -3.60 -8.05
C MET A 149 -4.35 -2.47 -9.00
N ILE A 150 -3.78 -1.27 -8.82
CA ILE A 150 -4.12 -0.11 -9.66
C ILE A 150 -3.75 -0.39 -11.12
N TYR A 151 -2.57 -0.95 -11.37
CA TYR A 151 -2.19 -1.33 -12.73
C TYR A 151 -3.18 -2.32 -13.35
N LYS A 152 -3.53 -3.39 -12.64
CA LYS A 152 -4.52 -4.37 -13.11
C LYS A 152 -5.89 -3.73 -13.38
N LEU A 153 -6.37 -2.85 -12.49
CA LEU A 153 -7.64 -2.15 -12.73
C LEU A 153 -7.60 -1.28 -13.99
N LEU A 154 -6.47 -0.63 -14.26
CA LEU A 154 -6.28 0.22 -15.45
C LEU A 154 -6.15 -0.58 -16.75
N THR A 155 -5.53 -1.76 -16.72
CA THR A 155 -5.20 -2.54 -17.94
C THR A 155 -6.17 -3.68 -18.21
N GLU A 156 -6.70 -4.32 -17.17
CA GLU A 156 -7.54 -5.53 -17.24
C GLU A 156 -9.01 -5.23 -16.85
N GLY A 157 -9.27 -4.10 -16.20
CA GLY A 157 -10.59 -3.74 -15.68
C GLY A 157 -10.98 -4.53 -14.42
N ALA A 158 -12.12 -4.17 -13.82
CA ALA A 158 -12.55 -4.75 -12.54
C ALA A 158 -13.07 -6.20 -12.64
N SER A 159 -13.57 -6.62 -13.81
CA SER A 159 -14.23 -7.91 -14.00
C SER A 159 -13.32 -9.11 -13.72
N LEU A 160 -12.03 -9.01 -14.07
CA LEU A 160 -11.04 -10.07 -13.83
C LEU A 160 -10.64 -10.16 -12.35
N LEU A 161 -10.52 -9.01 -11.67
CA LEU A 161 -10.21 -8.96 -10.23
C LEU A 161 -11.36 -9.49 -9.38
N MET A 162 -12.61 -9.31 -9.81
CA MET A 162 -13.79 -9.87 -9.14
C MET A 162 -13.89 -11.39 -9.30
N ALA A 163 -13.47 -11.93 -10.46
CA ALA A 163 -13.42 -13.37 -10.69
C ALA A 163 -12.34 -14.05 -9.81
N ASP A 164 -11.15 -13.46 -9.69
CA ASP A 164 -10.07 -13.93 -8.80
C ASP A 164 -10.45 -13.83 -7.30
N ALA A 165 -11.34 -12.91 -6.94
CA ALA A 165 -11.87 -12.75 -5.59
C ALA A 165 -13.07 -13.68 -5.28
N GLY A 166 -13.50 -14.53 -6.22
CA GLY A 166 -14.60 -15.47 -6.04
C GLY A 166 -16.01 -14.86 -6.14
N TYR A 167 -16.14 -13.61 -6.61
CA TYR A 167 -17.44 -12.99 -6.84
C TYR A 167 -18.01 -13.44 -8.20
N ARG A 168 -19.19 -14.07 -8.19
CA ARG A 168 -19.96 -14.29 -9.43
C ARG A 168 -20.71 -13.00 -9.77
N LEU A 169 -20.54 -12.52 -11.00
CA LEU A 169 -21.38 -11.46 -11.55
C LEU A 169 -22.85 -11.93 -11.55
N PRO A 170 -23.81 -11.11 -11.07
CA PRO A 170 -25.21 -11.41 -11.27
C PRO A 170 -25.51 -11.43 -12.77
N LYS A 171 -26.20 -12.48 -13.20
CA LYS A 171 -26.69 -12.65 -14.57
C LYS A 171 -27.74 -11.59 -14.91
#